data_AF-A0A1E1XQS9-F1
#
_entry.id   AF-A0A1E1XQS9-F1
#
_cell.length_a   1.000
_cell.length_b   1.000
_cell.length_c   1.000
_cell.angle_alpha   90.00
_cell.angle_beta   90.00
_cell.angle_gamma   90.00
#
_symmetry.space_group_name_H-M   'P 1'
#
loop_
_entity.id
_entity.type
_entity.pdbx_description
1 polymer ?
#
loop_
_entity_poly.entity_id
_entity_poly.type
_entity_poly.pdbx_seq_one_letter_code
_entity_poly.pdbx_strand_id
1 'polypeptide(L)'
;LCFVKPLPPNRVCSGCGLVRPKSVLLPCGHMLCNCCYEQCAKESLHICPFDGYECEDEDIEWREFSVEELLKRQVKCWNEGNGCETVVAASQLLQHFQRECRHHSARCPKCSASVLCTDVCSHLRSECATPSTPLAPESGHEPSDTEGASLSNSFQRVIAEKAVEMREHLGQLVTDVQCHGDRLNEMSHGMNTFKEALRGELTQATRSIQGSLATNALEKTLQDGLVRVTTQSSENCSRILASIQEMKFRTLQNSEKTLDRIKTLLRSDELRAEHTIFDVKGVKSLHEKALMKGWVDCESEQVNLCGYCMSPGVNFSKDGESVHLHAVLRMRKGPNDDAVKWPFQHRIRLRVMHPQNESLRIVEIKPRLPCESFQKPAASTNRAVVFDDPSFTLRTL
;
A
#
# COMPACT_ATOMS: atom_id res chain seq x y z
N LEU A 1 6.10 0.97 -20.44
CA LEU A 1 5.41 2.14 -21.05
C LEU A 1 5.91 2.27 -22.47
N CYS A 2 5.02 2.38 -23.44
CA CYS A 2 5.40 2.61 -24.84
C CYS A 2 5.26 4.10 -25.15
N PHE A 3 6.39 4.83 -25.14
CA PHE A 3 6.39 6.24 -25.52
C PHE A 3 6.18 6.39 -27.02
N VAL A 4 5.32 7.32 -27.42
CA VAL A 4 5.04 7.59 -28.84
C VAL A 4 6.28 8.16 -29.53
N LYS A 5 6.99 9.06 -28.84
CA LYS A 5 8.30 9.56 -29.26
C LYS A 5 9.37 8.89 -28.40
N PRO A 6 10.41 8.30 -29.00
CA PRO A 6 11.47 7.65 -28.22
C PRO A 6 12.10 8.63 -27.24
N LEU A 7 12.47 8.12 -26.08
CA LEU A 7 13.25 8.90 -25.13
C LEU A 7 14.69 9.04 -25.64
N PRO A 8 15.37 10.15 -25.35
CA PRO A 8 16.79 10.29 -25.66
C PRO A 8 17.59 9.09 -25.10
N PRO A 9 18.55 8.52 -25.84
CA PRO A 9 19.33 7.36 -25.38
C PRO A 9 20.02 7.60 -24.04
N ASN A 10 20.47 8.83 -23.80
CA ASN A 10 21.01 9.31 -22.53
C ASN A 10 19.92 9.57 -21.46
N ARG A 11 18.82 8.82 -21.47
CA ARG A 11 17.79 8.81 -20.41
C ARG A 11 17.31 7.42 -20.04
N VAL A 12 17.70 6.42 -20.82
CA VAL A 12 17.34 5.03 -20.58
C VAL A 12 18.55 4.36 -19.94
N CYS A 13 18.37 3.74 -18.78
CA CYS A 13 19.42 2.95 -18.18
C CYS A 13 19.81 1.82 -19.13
N SER A 14 21.08 1.77 -19.53
CA SER A 14 21.64 0.71 -20.37
C SER A 14 21.50 -0.67 -19.70
N GLY A 15 21.54 -0.73 -18.36
CA GLY A 15 21.43 -1.97 -17.58
C GLY A 15 20.02 -2.56 -17.54
N CYS A 16 19.04 -1.79 -17.06
CA CYS A 16 17.67 -2.30 -16.85
C CYS A 16 16.64 -1.81 -17.87
N GLY A 17 17.02 -0.94 -18.82
CA GLY A 17 16.10 -0.35 -19.79
C GLY A 17 15.07 0.60 -19.19
N LEU A 18 15.14 0.89 -17.88
CA LEU A 18 14.20 1.79 -17.20
C LEU A 18 14.69 3.23 -17.23
N VAL A 19 13.74 4.14 -17.21
CA VAL A 19 13.97 5.59 -17.08
C VAL A 19 13.69 5.95 -15.64
N ARG A 20 14.69 6.53 -14.96
CA ARG A 20 14.59 6.95 -13.56
C ARG A 20 14.92 8.44 -13.43
N PRO A 21 14.37 9.15 -12.44
CA PRO A 21 14.63 10.59 -12.25
C PRO A 21 16.11 10.91 -12.07
N LYS A 22 16.87 9.99 -11.44
CA LYS A 22 18.30 10.11 -11.18
C LYS A 22 19.06 8.98 -11.88
N SER A 23 19.89 9.36 -12.84
CA SER A 23 20.77 8.44 -13.58
C SER A 23 22.15 9.07 -13.70
N VAL A 24 23.17 8.25 -13.84
CA VAL A 24 24.57 8.66 -14.00
C VAL A 24 25.02 8.34 -15.42
N LEU A 25 25.72 9.29 -16.03
CA LEU A 25 26.48 9.06 -17.25
C LEU A 25 27.91 8.72 -16.84
N LEU A 26 28.34 7.50 -17.13
CA LEU A 26 29.70 7.07 -16.88
C LEU A 26 30.66 7.69 -17.92
N PRO A 27 31.95 7.87 -17.61
CA PRO A 27 32.94 8.38 -18.57
C PRO A 27 33.04 7.54 -19.85
N CYS A 28 32.77 6.23 -19.75
CA CYS A 28 32.71 5.33 -20.91
C CYS A 28 31.46 5.53 -21.80
N GLY A 29 30.56 6.44 -21.45
CA GLY A 29 29.36 6.79 -22.22
C GLY A 29 28.11 5.97 -21.90
N HIS A 30 28.23 4.95 -21.04
CA HIS A 30 27.09 4.16 -20.58
C HIS A 30 26.25 4.91 -19.54
N MET A 31 24.93 4.79 -19.63
CA MET A 31 24.01 5.40 -18.68
C MET A 31 23.45 4.38 -17.71
N LEU A 32 23.61 4.60 -16.40
CA LEU A 32 23.05 3.73 -15.37
C LEU A 32 22.05 4.51 -14.51
N CYS A 33 20.93 3.90 -14.13
CA CYS A 33 20.10 4.48 -13.09
C CYS A 33 20.77 4.31 -11.72
N ASN A 34 20.40 5.13 -10.74
CA ASN A 34 20.98 5.06 -9.38
C ASN A 34 21.06 3.63 -8.82
N CYS A 35 19.99 2.84 -8.98
CA CYS A 35 19.95 1.46 -8.49
C CYS A 35 20.92 0.52 -9.23
N CYS A 36 21.10 0.69 -10.54
CA CYS A 36 22.08 -0.10 -11.30
C CYS A 36 23.51 0.35 -11.00
N TYR A 37 23.72 1.66 -10.78
CA TYR A 37 25.03 2.20 -10.41
C TYR A 37 25.50 1.66 -9.06
N GLU A 38 24.64 1.68 -8.03
CA GLU A 38 24.95 1.15 -6.69
C GLU A 38 25.32 -0.34 -6.72
N GLN A 39 24.75 -1.13 -7.63
CA GLN A 39 25.09 -2.54 -7.80
C GLN A 39 26.47 -2.77 -8.46
N CYS A 40 27.05 -1.72 -9.06
CA CYS A 40 28.36 -1.77 -9.71
C CYS A 40 29.51 -1.43 -8.74
N ALA A 41 29.21 -1.16 -7.47
CA ALA A 41 30.20 -0.86 -6.44
C ALA A 41 31.00 -2.11 -6.05
N LYS A 42 32.33 -2.07 -6.19
CA LYS A 42 33.26 -3.10 -5.75
C LYS A 42 34.46 -2.47 -5.04
N GLU A 43 34.66 -2.81 -3.76
CA GLU A 43 35.86 -2.43 -2.98
C GLU A 43 36.20 -0.93 -3.03
N SER A 44 35.17 -0.06 -3.11
CA SER A 44 35.24 1.42 -3.20
C SER A 44 35.44 2.02 -4.60
N LEU A 45 35.39 1.22 -5.66
CA LEU A 45 35.36 1.68 -7.05
C LEU A 45 34.04 1.25 -7.72
N HIS A 46 33.55 2.03 -8.68
CA HIS A 46 32.38 1.64 -9.48
C HIS A 46 32.84 1.13 -10.84
N ILE A 47 32.57 -0.14 -11.15
CA ILE A 47 33.00 -0.76 -12.41
C ILE A 47 31.82 -0.83 -13.38
N CYS A 48 31.95 -0.21 -14.55
CA CYS A 48 30.92 -0.29 -15.58
C CYS A 48 30.67 -1.76 -15.95
N PRO A 49 29.41 -2.23 -15.95
CA PRO A 49 29.09 -3.64 -16.18
C PRO A 49 29.18 -4.05 -17.66
N PHE A 50 29.41 -3.09 -18.57
CA PHE A 50 29.42 -3.32 -20.01
C PHE A 50 30.83 -3.45 -20.59
N ASP A 51 31.76 -2.63 -20.10
CA ASP A 51 33.12 -2.52 -20.64
C ASP A 51 34.21 -2.69 -19.57
N GLY A 52 33.83 -2.83 -18.29
CA GLY A 52 34.77 -2.98 -17.18
C GLY A 52 35.51 -1.69 -16.81
N TYR A 53 35.07 -0.53 -17.32
CA TYR A 53 35.71 0.74 -17.00
C TYR A 53 35.55 1.11 -15.51
N GLU A 54 36.67 1.41 -14.85
CA GLU A 54 36.69 1.85 -13.46
C GLU A 54 36.33 3.34 -13.37
N CYS A 55 35.22 3.63 -12.69
CA CYS A 55 34.71 4.97 -12.49
C CYS A 55 35.07 5.45 -11.08
N GLU A 56 35.77 6.58 -11.01
CA GLU A 56 35.98 7.31 -9.77
C GLU A 56 34.77 8.22 -9.51
N ASP A 57 34.35 8.38 -8.25
CA ASP A 57 33.15 9.14 -7.88
C ASP A 57 33.28 10.66 -8.21
N GLU A 58 34.47 11.16 -8.50
CA GLU A 58 34.72 12.55 -8.91
C GLU A 58 34.46 12.80 -10.40
N ASP A 59 34.49 11.76 -11.23
CA ASP A 59 34.38 11.85 -12.70
C ASP A 59 32.96 11.57 -13.23
N ILE A 60 32.01 11.26 -12.34
CA ILE A 60 30.66 10.87 -12.73
C ILE A 60 29.71 12.05 -12.83
N GLU A 61 28.95 12.12 -13.93
CA GLU A 61 27.96 13.17 -14.12
C GLU A 61 26.55 12.67 -13.84
N TRP A 62 25.94 13.17 -12.76
CA TRP A 62 24.54 12.89 -12.45
C TRP A 62 23.62 13.69 -13.38
N ARG A 63 22.75 12.95 -14.07
CA ARG A 63 21.69 13.49 -14.90
C ARG A 63 20.36 13.34 -14.17
N GLU A 64 19.82 14.48 -13.76
CA GLU A 64 18.44 14.56 -13.28
C GLU A 64 17.49 14.79 -14.45
N PHE A 65 16.31 14.17 -14.37
CA PHE A 65 15.23 14.35 -15.33
C PHE A 65 13.99 14.82 -14.59
N SER A 66 13.39 15.93 -15.05
CA SER A 66 12.15 16.42 -14.44
C SER A 66 11.07 15.35 -14.58
N VAL A 67 10.51 14.96 -13.44
CA VAL A 67 9.36 14.06 -13.39
C VAL A 67 8.18 14.68 -14.13
N GLU A 68 8.00 16.01 -14.06
CA GLU A 68 6.92 16.69 -14.78
C GLU A 68 7.09 16.58 -16.30
N GLU A 69 8.32 16.71 -16.81
CA GLU A 69 8.60 16.54 -18.24
C GLU A 69 8.35 15.12 -18.73
N LEU A 70 8.73 14.12 -17.94
CA LEU A 70 8.46 12.71 -18.25
C LEU A 70 6.94 12.44 -18.27
N LEU A 71 6.22 12.94 -17.28
CA LEU A 71 4.77 12.74 -17.14
C LEU A 71 3.96 13.43 -18.25
N LYS A 72 4.48 14.51 -18.84
CA LYS A 72 3.89 15.19 -20.00
C LYS A 72 4.06 14.42 -21.32
N ARG A 73 4.99 13.45 -21.40
CA ARG A 73 5.23 12.68 -22.62
C ARG A 73 4.00 11.83 -22.97
N GLN A 74 3.74 11.72 -24.27
CA GLN A 74 2.68 10.86 -24.79
C GLN A 74 3.11 9.39 -24.79
N VAL A 75 2.24 8.53 -24.28
CA VAL A 75 2.40 7.09 -24.20
C VAL A 75 1.16 6.39 -24.74
N LYS A 76 1.37 5.21 -25.32
CA LYS A 76 0.29 4.32 -25.74
C LYS A 76 -0.27 3.55 -24.54
N CYS A 77 -1.55 3.19 -24.62
CA CYS A 77 -2.21 2.35 -23.63
C CYS A 77 -1.48 1.00 -23.43
N TRP A 78 -1.47 0.48 -22.21
CA TRP A 78 -0.93 -0.86 -21.91
C TRP A 78 -1.64 -1.98 -22.68
N ASN A 79 -2.90 -1.74 -23.06
CA ASN A 79 -3.73 -2.69 -23.81
C ASN A 79 -3.72 -2.44 -25.32
N GLU A 80 -2.69 -1.78 -25.88
CA GLU A 80 -2.53 -1.61 -27.33
C GLU A 80 -2.60 -2.95 -28.07
N GLY A 81 -1.93 -3.99 -27.55
CA GLY A 81 -1.98 -5.35 -28.11
C GLY A 81 -3.36 -6.00 -28.08
N ASN A 82 -4.29 -5.47 -27.26
CA ASN A 82 -5.68 -5.92 -27.18
C ASN A 82 -6.65 -4.95 -27.91
N GLY A 83 -6.13 -4.03 -28.73
CA GLY A 83 -6.93 -3.11 -29.55
C GLY A 83 -7.13 -1.70 -29.00
N CYS A 84 -6.50 -1.33 -27.87
CA CYS A 84 -6.61 0.03 -27.35
C CYS A 84 -5.65 1.00 -28.05
N GLU A 85 -6.16 1.78 -29.00
CA GLU A 85 -5.36 2.77 -29.75
C GLU A 85 -5.13 4.09 -29.00
N THR A 86 -5.64 4.22 -27.78
CA THR A 86 -5.57 5.47 -27.02
C THR A 86 -4.13 5.88 -26.69
N VAL A 87 -3.80 7.13 -27.01
CA VAL A 87 -2.57 7.80 -26.63
C VAL A 87 -2.90 8.90 -25.63
N VAL A 88 -2.24 8.88 -24.47
CA VAL A 88 -2.44 9.88 -23.40
C VAL A 88 -1.10 10.35 -22.85
N ALA A 89 -1.11 11.45 -22.09
CA ALA A 89 0.05 11.81 -21.29
C ALA A 89 0.36 10.71 -20.27
N ALA A 90 1.63 10.46 -19.96
CA ALA A 90 2.02 9.44 -18.99
C ALA A 90 1.38 9.66 -17.61
N SER A 91 1.11 10.91 -17.21
CA SER A 91 0.34 11.24 -16.00
C SER A 91 -1.11 10.74 -16.01
N GLN A 92 -1.72 10.62 -17.18
CA GLN A 92 -3.13 10.29 -17.36
C GLN A 92 -3.35 8.79 -17.66
N LEU A 93 -2.28 8.03 -17.91
CA LEU A 93 -2.39 6.64 -18.33
C LEU A 93 -3.10 5.75 -17.30
N LEU A 94 -2.82 5.96 -16.01
CA LEU A 94 -3.48 5.20 -14.95
C LEU A 94 -4.99 5.49 -14.89
N GLN A 95 -5.37 6.77 -15.05
CA GLN A 95 -6.76 7.19 -15.08
C GLN A 95 -7.49 6.56 -16.27
N HIS A 96 -6.89 6.59 -17.45
CA HIS A 96 -7.42 5.93 -18.63
C HIS A 96 -7.61 4.43 -18.38
N PHE A 97 -6.59 3.73 -17.87
CA PHE A 97 -6.68 2.29 -17.58
C PHE A 97 -7.82 1.95 -16.62
N GLN A 98 -7.99 2.73 -15.55
CA GLN A 98 -8.98 2.46 -14.51
C GLN A 98 -10.41 2.82 -14.89
N ARG A 99 -10.61 3.88 -15.70
CA ARG A 99 -11.93 4.50 -15.88
C ARG A 99 -12.47 4.43 -17.31
N GLU A 100 -11.60 4.28 -18.30
CA GLU A 100 -11.98 4.49 -19.70
C GLU A 100 -11.63 3.29 -20.59
N CYS A 101 -10.54 2.58 -20.30
CA CYS A 101 -10.06 1.50 -21.12
C CYS A 101 -11.03 0.32 -21.10
N ARG A 102 -11.56 -0.06 -22.26
CA ARG A 102 -12.44 -1.23 -22.41
C ARG A 102 -11.71 -2.48 -22.91
N HIS A 103 -10.43 -2.35 -23.23
CA HIS A 103 -9.60 -3.41 -23.80
C HIS A 103 -8.71 -4.10 -22.76
N HIS A 104 -8.96 -3.87 -21.46
CA HIS A 104 -8.26 -4.63 -20.43
C HIS A 104 -8.84 -6.05 -20.33
N SER A 105 -8.00 -7.02 -19.97
CA SER A 105 -8.47 -8.36 -19.64
C SER A 105 -9.10 -8.37 -18.23
N ALA A 106 -10.15 -9.17 -18.06
CA ALA A 106 -10.79 -9.47 -16.79
C ALA A 106 -10.96 -10.99 -16.66
N ARG A 107 -10.92 -11.51 -15.43
CA ARG A 107 -11.25 -12.91 -15.16
C ARG A 107 -12.75 -13.09 -15.02
N CYS A 108 -13.31 -14.01 -15.79
CA CYS A 108 -14.71 -14.39 -15.65
C CYS A 108 -14.93 -15.07 -14.28
N PRO A 109 -15.91 -14.64 -13.47
CA PRO A 109 -16.16 -15.24 -12.15
C PRO A 109 -16.75 -16.65 -12.22
N LYS A 110 -17.28 -17.07 -13.39
CA LYS A 110 -17.90 -18.40 -13.56
C LYS A 110 -16.91 -19.47 -14.03
N CYS A 111 -16.06 -19.16 -15.00
CA CYS A 111 -15.14 -20.14 -15.60
C CYS A 111 -13.66 -19.78 -15.43
N SER A 112 -13.33 -18.66 -14.78
CA SER A 112 -11.97 -18.13 -14.62
C SER A 112 -11.24 -17.78 -15.92
N ALA A 113 -11.89 -17.90 -17.08
CA ALA A 113 -11.31 -17.53 -18.37
C ALA A 113 -10.93 -16.04 -18.39
N SER A 114 -9.81 -15.74 -19.04
CA SER A 114 -9.39 -14.37 -19.36
C SER A 114 -10.24 -13.86 -20.51
N VAL A 115 -11.08 -12.86 -20.27
CA VAL A 115 -12.01 -12.28 -21.24
C VAL A 115 -11.78 -10.78 -21.32
N LEU A 116 -11.85 -10.20 -22.52
CA LEU A 116 -11.74 -8.76 -22.71
C LEU A 116 -12.93 -8.04 -22.04
N CYS A 117 -12.69 -6.91 -21.38
CA CYS A 117 -13.74 -6.18 -20.66
C CYS A 117 -14.96 -5.83 -21.54
N THR A 118 -14.74 -5.51 -22.83
CA THR A 118 -15.81 -5.35 -23.83
C THR A 118 -16.72 -6.57 -23.99
N ASP A 119 -16.17 -7.77 -23.81
CA ASP A 119 -16.81 -9.05 -24.13
C ASP A 119 -17.26 -9.82 -22.88
N VAL A 120 -17.05 -9.29 -21.68
CA VAL A 120 -17.46 -9.96 -20.43
C VAL A 120 -18.96 -10.27 -20.45
N CYS A 121 -19.79 -9.30 -20.85
CA CYS A 121 -21.23 -9.48 -20.86
C CYS A 121 -21.71 -10.44 -21.95
N SER A 122 -21.10 -10.43 -23.14
CA SER A 122 -21.42 -11.40 -24.19
C SER A 122 -20.99 -12.81 -23.76
N HIS A 123 -19.79 -12.95 -23.21
CA HIS A 123 -19.27 -14.20 -22.65
C HIS A 123 -20.16 -14.79 -21.55
N LEU A 124 -20.69 -13.96 -20.65
CA LEU A 124 -21.58 -14.41 -19.57
C LEU A 124 -22.98 -14.81 -20.06
N ARG A 125 -23.43 -14.26 -21.20
CA ARG A 125 -24.72 -14.56 -21.84
C ARG A 125 -24.65 -15.79 -22.74
N SER A 126 -23.53 -16.00 -23.43
CA SER A 126 -23.21 -17.31 -23.99
C SER A 126 -23.03 -18.30 -22.84
N GLU A 127 -23.34 -19.57 -23.04
CA GLU A 127 -23.10 -20.62 -22.06
C GLU A 127 -21.60 -20.67 -21.72
N CYS A 128 -21.22 -19.88 -20.73
CA CYS A 128 -19.91 -19.84 -20.12
C CYS A 128 -19.62 -21.25 -19.62
N ALA A 129 -18.87 -22.01 -20.41
CA ALA A 129 -18.60 -23.41 -20.14
C ALA A 129 -18.06 -23.51 -18.70
N THR A 130 -18.77 -24.27 -17.87
CA THR A 130 -18.31 -24.62 -16.53
C THR A 130 -16.87 -25.14 -16.62
N PRO A 131 -16.00 -24.77 -15.67
CA PRO A 131 -14.61 -25.21 -15.69
C PRO A 131 -14.59 -26.73 -15.82
N SER A 132 -13.96 -27.22 -16.89
CA SER A 132 -13.90 -28.64 -17.22
C SER A 132 -13.28 -29.42 -16.07
N THR A 133 -14.12 -30.15 -15.32
CA THR A 133 -13.67 -31.28 -14.51
C THR A 133 -13.70 -32.54 -15.40
N PRO A 134 -12.68 -33.42 -15.35
CA PRO A 134 -12.68 -34.68 -16.12
C PRO A 134 -13.89 -35.58 -15.81
N LEU A 135 -14.30 -36.35 -16.81
CA LEU A 135 -15.53 -37.16 -16.93
C LEU A 135 -15.89 -38.13 -15.76
N ALA A 136 -17.12 -37.94 -15.24
CA ALA A 136 -18.23 -38.90 -14.92
C ALA A 136 -18.07 -40.02 -13.83
N PRO A 137 -19.18 -40.62 -13.27
CA PRO A 137 -20.63 -40.37 -13.48
C PRO A 137 -21.51 -40.20 -12.21
N GLU A 138 -22.66 -39.52 -12.45
CA GLU A 138 -24.00 -39.60 -11.83
C GLU A 138 -24.22 -39.89 -10.33
N SER A 139 -24.82 -38.93 -9.63
CA SER A 139 -26.13 -39.11 -8.95
C SER A 139 -26.64 -37.77 -8.41
N GLY A 140 -27.94 -37.53 -8.58
CA GLY A 140 -28.59 -36.26 -8.26
C GLY A 140 -28.84 -36.05 -6.78
N HIS A 141 -28.97 -34.78 -6.39
CA HIS A 141 -29.90 -34.30 -5.37
C HIS A 141 -29.91 -32.77 -5.39
N GLU A 142 -31.10 -32.20 -5.57
CA GLU A 142 -31.43 -30.80 -5.30
C GLU A 142 -31.13 -30.43 -3.84
N PRO A 143 -30.74 -29.17 -3.55
CA PRO A 143 -31.26 -28.53 -2.36
C PRO A 143 -31.69 -27.08 -2.58
N SER A 144 -32.98 -26.87 -2.30
CA SER A 144 -33.64 -25.72 -1.69
C SER A 144 -32.74 -24.56 -1.26
N ASP A 145 -33.07 -23.38 -1.80
CA ASP A 145 -32.80 -22.08 -1.18
C ASP A 145 -33.21 -22.06 0.29
N THR A 146 -32.42 -21.39 1.13
CA THR A 146 -32.83 -20.31 2.06
C THR A 146 -31.79 -20.19 3.20
N GLU A 147 -30.60 -19.64 2.94
CA GLU A 147 -29.71 -19.17 4.03
C GLU A 147 -28.68 -18.09 3.61
N GLY A 148 -28.50 -17.82 2.30
CA GLY A 148 -27.52 -16.84 1.78
C GLY A 148 -27.91 -15.36 1.91
N ALA A 149 -29.18 -15.04 2.20
CA ALA A 149 -29.67 -13.66 2.23
C ALA A 149 -29.23 -12.86 3.48
N SER A 150 -28.91 -13.53 4.59
CA SER A 150 -28.62 -12.86 5.87
C SER A 150 -27.17 -12.36 5.97
N LEU A 151 -26.21 -13.11 5.41
CA LEU A 151 -24.80 -12.71 5.37
C LEU A 151 -24.55 -11.59 4.35
N SER A 152 -25.20 -11.63 3.18
CA SER A 152 -25.10 -10.57 2.17
C SER A 152 -25.56 -9.21 2.71
N ASN A 153 -26.67 -9.18 3.45
CA ASN A 153 -27.19 -7.93 4.04
C ASN A 153 -26.27 -7.33 5.11
N SER A 154 -25.59 -8.18 5.90
CA SER A 154 -24.60 -7.73 6.90
C SER A 154 -23.39 -7.06 6.26
N PHE A 155 -22.84 -7.67 5.20
CA PHE A 155 -21.72 -7.09 4.45
C PHE A 155 -22.11 -5.82 3.71
N GLN A 156 -23.31 -5.78 3.11
CA GLN A 156 -23.81 -4.58 2.43
C GLN A 156 -23.99 -3.41 3.39
N ARG A 157 -24.40 -3.67 4.64
CA ARG A 157 -24.55 -2.63 5.68
C ARG A 157 -23.20 -2.04 6.10
N VAL A 158 -22.18 -2.88 6.32
CA VAL A 158 -20.84 -2.40 6.67
C VAL A 158 -20.20 -1.60 5.53
N ILE A 159 -20.39 -2.04 4.29
CA ILE A 159 -19.91 -1.30 3.11
C ILE A 159 -20.66 0.03 2.97
N ALA A 160 -21.97 0.06 3.21
CA ALA A 160 -22.76 1.28 3.19
C ALA A 160 -22.35 2.27 4.31
N GLU A 161 -22.13 1.78 5.54
CA GLU A 161 -21.64 2.59 6.66
C GLU A 161 -20.26 3.18 6.35
N LYS A 162 -19.32 2.38 5.83
CA LYS A 162 -18.00 2.88 5.42
C LYS A 162 -18.03 3.82 4.23
N ALA A 163 -18.97 3.64 3.31
CA ALA A 163 -19.17 4.58 2.20
C ALA A 163 -19.76 5.92 2.69
N VAL A 164 -20.58 5.92 3.73
CA VAL A 164 -21.09 7.15 4.37
C VAL A 164 -19.97 7.87 5.10
N GLU A 165 -19.18 7.17 5.91
CA GLU A 165 -18.01 7.76 6.59
C GLU A 165 -17.01 8.36 5.58
N MET A 166 -16.74 7.65 4.49
CA MET A 166 -15.82 8.13 3.45
C MET A 166 -16.36 9.34 2.69
N ARG A 167 -17.69 9.42 2.50
CA ARG A 167 -18.37 10.57 1.92
C ARG A 167 -18.29 11.80 2.83
N GLU A 168 -18.43 11.63 4.15
CA GLU A 168 -18.25 12.73 5.11
C GLU A 168 -16.82 13.25 5.11
N HIS A 169 -15.82 12.37 5.13
CA HIS A 169 -14.41 12.80 5.08
C HIS A 169 -14.07 13.52 3.77
N LEU A 170 -14.60 13.06 2.64
CA LEU A 170 -14.48 13.76 1.36
C LEU A 170 -15.20 15.11 1.38
N GLY A 171 -16.39 15.18 1.99
CA GLY A 171 -17.13 16.42 2.18
C GLY A 171 -16.32 17.44 2.98
N GLN A 172 -15.71 17.02 4.09
CA GLN A 172 -14.87 17.87 4.93
C GLN A 172 -13.64 18.38 4.17
N LEU A 173 -13.00 17.53 3.36
CA LEU A 173 -11.88 17.94 2.51
C LEU A 173 -12.29 18.99 1.47
N VAL A 174 -13.47 18.86 0.85
CA VAL A 174 -13.98 19.86 -0.10
C VAL A 174 -14.21 21.20 0.60
N THR A 175 -14.81 21.20 1.79
CA THR A 175 -15.02 22.44 2.57
C THR A 175 -13.70 23.09 3.00
N ASP A 176 -12.70 22.30 3.39
CA ASP A 176 -11.40 22.81 3.79
C ASP A 176 -10.66 23.45 2.60
N VAL A 177 -10.71 22.82 1.42
CA VAL A 177 -10.14 23.37 0.18
C VAL A 177 -10.83 24.66 -0.25
N GLN A 178 -12.15 24.73 -0.13
CA GLN A 178 -12.90 25.97 -0.40
C GLN A 178 -12.51 27.09 0.57
N CYS A 179 -12.43 26.79 1.87
CA CYS A 179 -11.98 27.73 2.90
C CYS A 179 -10.56 28.25 2.61
N HIS A 180 -9.64 27.38 2.19
CA HIS A 180 -8.31 27.79 1.77
C HIS A 180 -8.33 28.70 0.53
N GLY A 181 -9.22 28.44 -0.43
CA GLY A 181 -9.44 29.29 -1.60
C GLY A 181 -9.91 30.70 -1.22
N ASP A 182 -10.86 30.82 -0.30
CA ASP A 182 -11.38 32.12 0.16
C ASP A 182 -10.30 32.96 0.85
N ARG A 183 -9.46 32.32 1.68
CA ARG A 183 -8.33 33.00 2.34
C ARG A 183 -7.27 33.48 1.34
N LEU A 184 -7.01 32.71 0.28
CA LEU A 184 -6.10 33.14 -0.79
C LEU A 184 -6.67 34.34 -1.56
N ASN A 185 -7.98 34.38 -1.78
CA ASN A 185 -8.65 35.51 -2.40
C ASN A 185 -8.58 36.77 -1.53
N GLU A 186 -8.77 36.64 -0.22
CA GLU A 186 -8.62 37.74 0.75
C GLU A 186 -7.19 38.31 0.76
N MET A 187 -6.18 37.44 0.76
CA MET A 187 -4.78 37.85 0.65
C MET A 187 -4.49 38.58 -0.68
N SER A 188 -5.03 38.08 -1.79
CA SER A 188 -4.90 38.73 -3.10
C SER A 188 -5.53 40.12 -3.10
N HIS A 189 -6.70 40.27 -2.46
CA HIS A 189 -7.35 41.56 -2.31
C HIS A 189 -6.53 42.53 -1.46
N GLY A 190 -6.03 42.08 -0.29
CA GLY A 190 -5.15 42.87 0.56
C GLY A 190 -3.87 43.33 -0.17
N MET A 191 -3.26 42.47 -0.98
CA MET A 191 -2.12 42.82 -1.82
C MET A 191 -2.45 43.87 -2.88
N ASN A 192 -3.62 43.78 -3.51
CA ASN A 192 -4.06 44.76 -4.48
C ASN A 192 -4.33 46.13 -3.84
N THR A 193 -4.96 46.16 -2.67
CA THR A 193 -5.16 47.41 -1.90
C THR A 193 -3.83 48.04 -1.51
N PHE A 194 -2.88 47.24 -1.05
CA PHE A 194 -1.53 47.72 -0.73
C PHE A 194 -0.79 48.26 -1.97
N LYS A 195 -0.90 47.57 -3.10
CA LYS A 195 -0.33 48.01 -4.38
C LYS A 195 -0.90 49.36 -4.82
N GLU A 196 -2.21 49.57 -4.71
CA GLU A 196 -2.83 50.84 -5.09
C GLU A 196 -2.52 51.96 -4.08
N ALA A 197 -2.37 51.64 -2.79
CA ALA A 197 -1.88 52.61 -1.79
C ALA A 197 -0.45 53.08 -2.12
N LEU A 198 0.46 52.15 -2.45
CA LEU A 198 1.82 52.47 -2.91
C LEU A 198 1.82 53.34 -4.17
N ARG A 199 0.94 53.04 -5.13
CA ARG A 199 0.80 53.85 -6.34
C ARG A 199 0.34 55.28 -6.01
N GLY A 200 -0.61 55.41 -5.08
CA GLY A 200 -1.10 56.71 -4.60
C GLY A 200 0.00 57.57 -3.98
N GLU A 201 0.76 56.98 -3.04
CA GLU A 201 1.90 57.62 -2.38
C GLU A 201 2.98 58.03 -3.38
N LEU A 202 3.33 57.17 -4.34
CA LEU A 202 4.31 57.47 -5.38
C LEU A 202 3.87 58.65 -6.27
N THR A 203 2.58 58.71 -6.59
CA THR A 203 2.00 59.79 -7.42
C THR A 203 1.94 61.11 -6.64
N GLN A 204 1.75 61.05 -5.32
CA GLN A 204 1.79 62.22 -4.44
C GLN A 204 3.22 62.74 -4.25
N ALA A 205 4.18 61.85 -4.03
CA ALA A 205 5.60 62.19 -3.95
C ALA A 205 6.08 62.86 -5.24
N THR A 206 5.72 62.31 -6.40
CA THR A 206 6.07 62.87 -7.72
C THR A 206 5.52 64.29 -7.92
N ARG A 207 4.28 64.55 -7.49
CA ARG A 207 3.68 65.90 -7.54
C ARG A 207 4.34 66.89 -6.57
N SER A 208 4.77 66.41 -5.40
CA SER A 208 5.48 67.24 -4.41
C SER A 208 6.89 67.64 -4.89
N ILE A 209 7.58 66.72 -5.59
CA ILE A 209 8.87 66.97 -6.25
C ILE A 209 8.73 68.05 -7.34
N GLN A 210 7.61 68.07 -8.06
CA GLN A 210 7.35 69.05 -9.11
C GLN A 210 7.05 70.46 -8.57
N GLY A 211 6.79 70.61 -7.27
CA GLY A 211 6.39 71.87 -6.63
C GLY A 211 7.46 72.56 -5.76
N SER A 212 8.62 71.96 -5.48
CA SER A 212 9.62 72.56 -4.57
C SER A 212 11.06 72.47 -5.07
N LEU A 213 11.60 73.61 -5.49
CA LEU A 213 13.03 73.82 -5.68
C LEU A 213 13.70 73.96 -4.30
N ALA A 214 14.10 72.82 -3.70
CA ALA A 214 15.07 72.74 -2.61
C ALA A 214 15.69 71.33 -2.57
N THR A 215 16.70 71.11 -3.40
CA THR A 215 17.23 69.79 -3.78
C THR A 215 17.78 68.95 -2.60
N ASN A 216 18.34 69.57 -1.57
CA ASN A 216 19.08 68.84 -0.52
C ASN A 216 18.18 68.29 0.61
N ALA A 217 17.05 68.94 0.91
CA ALA A 217 16.10 68.44 1.90
C ALA A 217 15.27 67.26 1.36
N LEU A 218 15.00 67.30 0.05
CA LEU A 218 14.29 66.25 -0.69
C LEU A 218 15.13 64.96 -0.80
N GLU A 219 16.42 65.10 -1.09
CA GLU A 219 17.36 63.97 -1.17
C GLU A 219 17.45 63.20 0.16
N LYS A 220 17.61 63.92 1.28
CA LYS A 220 17.62 63.30 2.62
C LYS A 220 16.30 62.59 2.94
N THR A 221 15.16 63.22 2.62
CA THR A 221 13.83 62.64 2.86
C THR A 221 13.61 61.36 2.03
N LEU A 222 14.09 61.34 0.79
CA LEU A 222 14.06 60.18 -0.09
C LEU A 222 14.96 59.06 0.43
N GLN A 223 16.17 59.38 0.88
CA GLN A 223 17.11 58.40 1.42
C GLN A 223 16.58 57.76 2.72
N ASP A 224 16.05 58.56 3.63
CA ASP A 224 15.40 58.08 4.86
C ASP A 224 14.17 57.24 4.55
N GLY A 225 13.37 57.63 3.55
CA GLY A 225 12.23 56.85 3.05
C GLY A 225 12.64 55.50 2.48
N LEU A 226 13.68 55.47 1.66
CA LEU A 226 14.21 54.26 1.04
C LEU A 226 14.75 53.29 2.10
N VAL A 227 15.51 53.79 3.08
CA VAL A 227 16.02 52.97 4.19
C VAL A 227 14.85 52.34 4.96
N ARG A 228 13.84 53.14 5.34
CA ARG A 228 12.66 52.60 6.05
C ARG A 228 11.93 51.52 5.26
N VAL A 229 11.66 51.76 3.98
CA VAL A 229 10.95 50.80 3.12
C VAL A 229 11.76 49.52 2.95
N THR A 230 13.08 49.63 2.78
CA THR A 230 13.96 48.48 2.62
C THR A 230 14.02 47.64 3.89
N THR A 231 14.16 48.28 5.06
CA THR A 231 14.16 47.60 6.37
C THR A 231 12.82 46.90 6.63
N GLN A 232 11.71 47.61 6.43
CA GLN A 232 10.38 47.05 6.66
C GLN A 232 10.04 45.92 5.68
N SER A 233 10.48 46.03 4.43
CA SER A 233 10.35 44.94 3.45
C SER A 233 11.17 43.71 3.86
N SER A 234 12.39 43.89 4.34
CA SER A 234 13.26 42.82 4.82
C SER A 234 12.65 42.07 6.02
N GLU A 235 12.11 42.81 6.99
CA GLU A 235 11.42 42.24 8.16
C GLU A 235 10.17 41.45 7.76
N ASN A 236 9.36 42.00 6.83
CA ASN A 236 8.18 41.31 6.32
C ASN A 236 8.55 40.03 5.56
N CYS A 237 9.57 40.08 4.70
CA CYS A 237 10.08 38.88 4.01
C CYS A 237 10.57 37.83 5.00
N SER A 238 11.26 38.23 6.07
CA SER A 238 11.74 37.32 7.12
C SER A 238 10.58 36.66 7.87
N ARG A 239 9.52 37.40 8.20
CA ARG A 239 8.31 36.86 8.83
C ARG A 239 7.55 35.88 7.93
N ILE A 240 7.47 36.18 6.64
CA ILE A 240 6.84 35.28 5.66
C ILE A 240 7.66 34.00 5.52
N LEU A 241 8.99 34.11 5.41
CA LEU A 241 9.88 32.95 5.30
C LEU A 241 9.75 32.01 6.51
N ALA A 242 9.73 32.56 7.74
CA ALA A 242 9.52 31.79 8.95
C ALA A 242 8.16 31.06 8.95
N SER A 243 7.10 31.74 8.52
CA SER A 243 5.75 31.15 8.42
C SER A 243 5.70 30.01 7.39
N ILE A 244 6.39 30.16 6.26
CA ILE A 244 6.49 29.11 5.23
C ILE A 244 7.28 27.90 5.75
N GLN A 245 8.38 28.12 6.47
CA GLN A 245 9.18 27.05 7.06
C GLN A 245 8.37 26.24 8.08
N GLU A 246 7.61 26.91 8.94
CA GLU A 246 6.71 26.26 9.91
C GLU A 246 5.62 25.44 9.21
N MET A 247 4.98 25.99 8.17
CA MET A 247 3.98 25.26 7.39
C MET A 247 4.58 24.03 6.69
N LYS A 248 5.79 24.15 6.14
CA LYS A 248 6.51 23.03 5.52
C LYS A 248 6.77 21.92 6.53
N PHE A 249 7.25 22.26 7.73
CA PHE A 249 7.51 21.30 8.79
C PHE A 249 6.24 20.55 9.21
N ARG A 250 5.14 21.27 9.46
CA ARG A 250 3.84 20.66 9.82
C ARG A 250 3.28 19.76 8.73
N THR A 251 3.40 20.19 7.47
CA THR A 251 2.92 19.40 6.32
C THR A 251 3.70 18.10 6.18
N LEU A 252 5.04 18.16 6.29
CA LEU A 252 5.88 16.97 6.25
C LEU A 252 5.52 16.01 7.39
N GLN A 253 5.39 16.51 8.62
CA GLN A 253 5.03 15.70 9.77
C GLN A 253 3.64 15.03 9.62
N ASN A 254 2.65 15.76 9.09
CA ASN A 254 1.32 15.21 8.83
C ASN A 254 1.32 14.18 7.69
N SER A 255 2.13 14.41 6.65
CA SER A 255 2.27 13.47 5.54
C SER A 255 2.92 12.15 5.97
N GLU A 256 3.92 12.22 6.86
CA GLU A 256 4.59 11.04 7.42
C GLU A 256 3.64 10.21 8.30
N LYS A 257 2.87 10.87 9.18
CA LYS A 257 1.81 10.21 9.97
C LYS A 257 0.75 9.56 9.08
N THR A 258 0.38 10.22 7.99
CA THR A 258 -0.58 9.66 7.02
C THR A 258 -0.01 8.44 6.32
N LEU A 259 1.25 8.49 5.88
CA LEU A 259 1.92 7.36 5.27
C LEU A 259 2.04 6.17 6.23
N ASP A 260 2.30 6.41 7.52
CA ASP A 260 2.37 5.35 8.53
C ASP A 260 1.00 4.67 8.75
N ARG A 261 -0.07 5.47 8.78
CA ARG A 261 -1.45 4.95 8.80
C ARG A 261 -1.79 4.13 7.56
N ILE A 262 -1.41 4.60 6.37
CA ILE A 262 -1.62 3.87 5.11
C ILE A 262 -0.84 2.56 5.12
N LYS A 263 0.43 2.56 5.56
CA LYS A 263 1.24 1.33 5.70
C LYS A 263 0.61 0.34 6.67
N THR A 264 0.03 0.82 7.77
CA THR A 264 -0.68 -0.01 8.75
C THR A 264 -1.93 -0.64 8.12
N LEU A 265 -2.70 0.13 7.36
CA LEU A 265 -3.88 -0.38 6.64
C LEU A 265 -3.52 -1.39 5.55
N LEU A 266 -2.48 -1.13 4.75
CA LEU A 266 -2.04 -2.05 3.70
C LEU A 266 -1.51 -3.37 4.28
N ARG A 267 -0.78 -3.33 5.40
CA ARG A 267 -0.38 -4.56 6.12
C ARG A 267 -1.58 -5.37 6.62
N SER A 268 -2.71 -4.73 6.91
CA SER A 268 -3.93 -5.43 7.35
C SER A 268 -4.62 -6.22 6.22
N ASP A 269 -4.44 -5.83 4.95
CA ASP A 269 -4.93 -6.58 3.79
C ASP A 269 -3.95 -7.67 3.34
N GLU A 270 -2.64 -7.43 3.44
CA GLU A 270 -1.60 -8.41 3.07
C GLU A 270 -1.52 -9.63 4.02
N LEU A 271 -2.10 -9.55 5.22
CA LEU A 271 -2.03 -10.60 6.26
C LEU A 271 -3.33 -11.40 6.44
N ARG A 272 -4.31 -11.29 5.54
CA ARG A 272 -5.56 -12.07 5.59
C ARG A 272 -5.39 -13.50 5.08
N ALA A 273 -4.34 -14.20 5.52
CA ALA A 273 -4.34 -15.64 5.35
C ALA A 273 -5.52 -16.22 6.16
N GLU A 274 -6.52 -16.76 5.46
CA GLU A 274 -7.70 -17.40 6.07
C GLU A 274 -7.40 -18.82 6.54
N HIS A 275 -6.30 -19.42 6.05
CA HIS A 275 -5.85 -20.76 6.42
C HIS A 275 -4.32 -20.85 6.38
N THR A 276 -3.78 -21.83 7.11
CA THR A 276 -2.38 -22.24 7.02
C THR A 276 -2.30 -23.77 6.93
N ILE A 277 -1.23 -24.26 6.32
CA ILE A 277 -0.90 -25.69 6.24
C ILE A 277 0.45 -25.87 6.92
N PHE A 278 0.56 -26.83 7.84
CA PHE A 278 1.83 -27.18 8.48
C PHE A 278 2.01 -28.69 8.47
N ASP A 279 3.21 -29.14 8.09
CA ASP A 279 3.53 -30.56 7.98
C ASP A 279 4.06 -31.12 9.31
N VAL A 280 3.40 -32.14 9.84
CA VAL A 280 3.85 -32.84 11.04
C VAL A 280 4.86 -33.93 10.65
N LYS A 281 6.14 -33.65 10.84
CA LYS A 281 7.22 -34.61 10.54
C LYS A 281 7.44 -35.59 11.69
N GLY A 282 7.84 -36.82 11.36
CA GLY A 282 8.26 -37.80 12.37
C GLY A 282 7.13 -38.34 13.25
N VAL A 283 5.91 -38.46 12.71
CA VAL A 283 4.69 -38.90 13.43
C VAL A 283 4.90 -40.18 14.26
N LYS A 284 5.64 -41.18 13.75
CA LYS A 284 5.96 -42.41 14.51
C LYS A 284 6.75 -42.13 15.79
N SER A 285 7.77 -41.28 15.70
CA SER A 285 8.57 -40.89 16.88
C SER A 285 7.75 -40.06 17.87
N LEU A 286 6.86 -39.19 17.38
CA LEU A 286 5.95 -38.42 18.22
C LEU A 286 4.94 -39.35 18.94
N HIS A 287 4.40 -40.34 18.23
CA HIS A 287 3.52 -41.37 18.80
C HIS A 287 4.21 -42.15 19.92
N GLU A 288 5.42 -42.67 19.68
CA GLU A 288 6.20 -43.39 20.70
C GLU A 288 6.52 -42.50 21.91
N LYS A 289 6.90 -41.24 21.68
CA LYS A 289 7.15 -40.27 22.75
C LYS A 289 5.89 -40.00 23.57
N ALA A 290 4.72 -39.90 22.94
CA ALA A 290 3.44 -39.75 23.64
C ALA A 290 3.12 -40.97 24.50
N LEU A 291 3.33 -42.19 23.98
CA LEU A 291 3.11 -43.42 24.75
C LEU A 291 4.02 -43.52 25.99
N MET A 292 5.26 -43.04 25.88
CA MET A 292 6.26 -43.04 26.93
C MET A 292 6.06 -41.93 27.97
N LYS A 293 5.82 -40.70 27.52
CA LYS A 293 5.75 -39.49 28.38
C LYS A 293 4.34 -39.06 28.75
N GLY A 294 3.32 -39.71 28.18
CA GLY A 294 1.92 -39.35 28.32
C GLY A 294 1.44 -38.41 27.21
N TRP A 295 2.24 -37.43 26.79
CA TRP A 295 1.89 -36.53 25.69
C TRP A 295 3.12 -35.89 25.01
N VAL A 296 2.92 -35.33 23.81
CA VAL A 296 3.90 -34.45 23.15
C VAL A 296 3.19 -33.43 22.25
N ASP A 297 3.63 -32.18 22.30
CA ASP A 297 3.17 -31.10 21.42
C ASP A 297 4.08 -30.95 20.19
N CYS A 298 3.46 -30.65 19.05
CA CYS A 298 4.12 -30.23 17.82
C CYS A 298 3.44 -28.96 17.31
N GLU A 299 4.11 -27.82 17.46
CA GLU A 299 3.61 -26.51 17.00
C GLU A 299 4.28 -26.11 15.69
N SER A 300 3.54 -25.42 14.84
CA SER A 300 4.06 -24.79 13.63
C SER A 300 4.92 -23.56 13.96
N GLU A 301 5.58 -23.03 12.94
CA GLU A 301 6.13 -21.68 12.99
C GLU A 301 5.02 -20.64 13.26
N GLN A 302 5.45 -19.44 13.62
CA GLN A 302 4.54 -18.32 13.87
C GLN A 302 3.88 -17.89 12.56
N VAL A 303 2.55 -17.84 12.56
CA VAL A 303 1.73 -17.42 11.43
C VAL A 303 0.83 -16.25 11.80
N ASN A 304 0.41 -15.49 10.79
CA ASN A 304 -0.64 -14.49 10.94
C ASN A 304 -1.92 -15.02 10.29
N LEU A 305 -2.98 -15.19 11.08
CA LEU A 305 -4.27 -15.66 10.60
C LEU A 305 -5.36 -14.71 11.07
N CYS A 306 -6.15 -14.20 10.13
CA CYS A 306 -7.21 -13.22 10.41
C CYS A 306 -6.70 -11.99 11.20
N GLY A 307 -5.45 -11.57 10.99
CA GLY A 307 -4.80 -10.47 11.71
C GLY A 307 -4.18 -10.87 13.06
N TYR A 308 -4.46 -12.07 13.59
CA TYR A 308 -3.89 -12.55 14.84
C TYR A 308 -2.57 -13.28 14.60
N CYS A 309 -1.60 -13.00 15.47
CA CYS A 309 -0.34 -13.73 15.46
C CYS A 309 -0.43 -14.97 16.36
N MET A 310 -0.16 -16.17 15.81
CA MET A 310 -0.35 -17.43 16.52
C MET A 310 0.57 -18.54 16.02
N SER A 311 0.68 -19.61 16.80
CA SER A 311 1.28 -20.89 16.39
C SER A 311 0.25 -22.00 16.59
N PRO A 312 -0.43 -22.43 15.50
CA PRO A 312 -1.21 -23.65 15.49
C PRO A 312 -0.33 -24.88 15.69
N GLY A 313 -0.92 -25.97 16.15
CA GLY A 313 -0.19 -27.21 16.36
C GLY A 313 -1.10 -28.38 16.59
N VAL A 314 -0.49 -29.52 16.87
CA VAL A 314 -1.16 -30.74 17.30
C VAL A 314 -0.49 -31.31 18.56
N ASN A 315 -1.32 -31.83 19.45
CA ASN A 315 -0.90 -32.55 20.64
C ASN A 315 -1.21 -34.03 20.44
N PHE A 316 -0.22 -34.87 20.71
CA PHE A 316 -0.37 -36.31 20.78
C PHE A 316 -0.54 -36.69 22.24
N SER A 317 -1.72 -37.14 22.65
CA SER A 317 -2.01 -37.55 24.03
C SER A 317 -2.31 -39.04 24.10
N LYS A 318 -1.72 -39.71 25.09
CA LYS A 318 -1.98 -41.13 25.37
C LYS A 318 -3.36 -41.30 26.01
N ASP A 319 -4.16 -42.20 25.45
CA ASP A 319 -5.39 -42.71 26.04
C ASP A 319 -5.34 -44.24 26.04
N GLY A 320 -5.09 -44.84 27.21
CA GLY A 320 -4.81 -46.26 27.36
C GLY A 320 -3.61 -46.71 26.51
N GLU A 321 -3.86 -47.62 25.55
CA GLU A 321 -2.88 -48.12 24.58
C GLU A 321 -2.92 -47.38 23.23
N SER A 322 -3.75 -46.35 23.13
CA SER A 322 -3.93 -45.54 21.93
C SER A 322 -3.35 -44.13 22.11
N VAL A 323 -3.16 -43.44 21.00
CA VAL A 323 -2.76 -42.03 21.01
C VAL A 323 -3.79 -41.24 20.21
N HIS A 324 -4.29 -40.18 20.83
CA HIS A 324 -5.21 -39.23 20.26
C HIS A 324 -4.48 -37.96 19.83
N LEU A 325 -4.96 -37.38 18.74
CA LEU A 325 -4.49 -36.13 18.18
C LEU A 325 -5.48 -35.04 18.53
N HIS A 326 -4.99 -34.01 19.21
CA HIS A 326 -5.75 -32.83 19.63
C HIS A 326 -5.20 -31.60 18.94
N ALA A 327 -6.04 -30.62 18.65
CA ALA A 327 -5.56 -29.34 18.16
C ALA A 327 -4.87 -28.58 19.30
N VAL A 328 -3.80 -27.85 18.97
CA VAL A 328 -3.14 -26.90 19.87
C VAL A 328 -3.15 -25.54 19.22
N LEU A 329 -3.39 -24.50 20.03
CA LEU A 329 -3.21 -23.14 19.59
C LEU A 329 -2.47 -22.31 20.64
N ARG A 330 -1.43 -21.60 20.20
CA ARG A 330 -0.71 -20.63 21.02
C ARG A 330 -0.84 -19.22 20.44
N MET A 331 -1.39 -18.30 21.21
CA MET A 331 -1.42 -16.88 20.83
C MET A 331 -0.06 -16.23 21.06
N ARG A 332 0.41 -15.42 20.11
CA ARG A 332 1.69 -14.72 20.16
C ARG A 332 1.47 -13.23 19.98
N LYS A 333 2.35 -12.41 20.54
CA LYS A 333 2.27 -10.96 20.38
C LYS A 333 2.49 -10.59 18.92
N GLY A 334 1.51 -9.91 18.34
CA GLY A 334 1.49 -9.50 16.94
C GLY A 334 1.52 -7.99 16.76
N PRO A 335 1.97 -7.50 15.59
CA PRO A 335 1.93 -6.08 15.26
C PRO A 335 0.50 -5.53 15.12
N ASN A 336 -0.49 -6.41 14.96
CA ASN A 336 -1.90 -6.06 14.74
C ASN A 336 -2.77 -6.24 15.99
N ASP A 337 -2.18 -6.50 17.17
CA ASP A 337 -2.92 -6.83 18.39
C ASP A 337 -3.85 -5.70 18.86
N ASP A 338 -3.58 -4.44 18.49
CA ASP A 338 -4.44 -3.28 18.77
C ASP A 338 -5.62 -3.15 17.81
N ALA A 339 -5.53 -3.76 16.62
CA ALA A 339 -6.56 -3.67 15.58
C ALA A 339 -7.57 -4.82 15.61
N VAL A 340 -7.19 -5.96 16.20
CA VAL A 340 -8.04 -7.17 16.29
C VAL A 340 -8.80 -7.24 17.61
N LYS A 341 -9.93 -7.95 17.63
CA LYS A 341 -10.79 -8.08 18.82
C LYS A 341 -10.20 -9.07 19.82
N TRP A 342 -10.29 -8.75 21.10
CA TRP A 342 -9.88 -9.65 22.19
C TRP A 342 -11.03 -9.84 23.20
N PRO A 343 -11.14 -11.00 23.87
CA PRO A 343 -10.33 -12.21 23.66
C PRO A 343 -10.61 -12.87 22.29
N PHE A 344 -9.69 -13.73 21.85
CA PHE A 344 -9.85 -14.48 20.61
C PHE A 344 -11.15 -15.33 20.64
N GLN A 345 -12.00 -15.14 19.63
CA GLN A 345 -13.37 -15.67 19.57
C GLN A 345 -13.68 -16.44 18.27
N HIS A 346 -12.72 -16.54 17.35
CA HIS A 346 -12.97 -17.18 16.06
C HIS A 346 -13.13 -18.70 16.20
N ARG A 347 -14.01 -19.26 15.37
CA ARG A 347 -14.14 -20.72 15.21
C ARG A 347 -12.92 -21.22 14.44
N ILE A 348 -12.27 -22.26 14.95
CA ILE A 348 -11.07 -22.85 14.37
C ILE A 348 -11.49 -24.09 13.60
N ARG A 349 -11.13 -24.19 12.32
CA ARG A 349 -11.38 -25.39 11.51
C ARG A 349 -10.06 -26.15 11.32
N LEU A 350 -9.86 -27.22 12.08
CA LEU A 350 -8.70 -28.09 11.90
C LEU A 350 -9.00 -29.11 10.79
N ARG A 351 -8.09 -29.20 9.82
CA ARG A 351 -8.13 -30.14 8.70
C ARG A 351 -6.91 -31.04 8.79
N VAL A 352 -7.14 -32.34 8.95
CA VAL A 352 -6.09 -33.36 8.99
C VAL A 352 -6.21 -34.21 7.73
N MET A 353 -5.13 -34.28 6.94
CA MET A 353 -5.08 -35.09 5.73
C MET A 353 -4.08 -36.22 5.94
N HIS A 354 -4.50 -37.46 5.74
CA HIS A 354 -3.60 -38.59 5.78
C HIS A 354 -2.85 -38.70 4.44
N PRO A 355 -1.50 -38.75 4.45
CA PRO A 355 -0.69 -38.49 3.25
C PRO A 355 -0.77 -39.59 2.17
N GLN A 356 -1.23 -40.80 2.50
CA GLN A 356 -1.29 -41.92 1.54
C GLN A 356 -2.66 -42.14 0.87
N ASN A 357 -3.76 -41.69 1.48
CA ASN A 357 -5.11 -41.99 1.01
C ASN A 357 -5.94 -40.72 0.70
N GLU A 358 -5.33 -39.53 0.87
CA GLU A 358 -5.95 -38.22 0.71
C GLU A 358 -7.25 -38.03 1.53
N SER A 359 -7.48 -38.87 2.53
CA SER A 359 -8.69 -38.77 3.34
C SER A 359 -8.58 -37.53 4.23
N LEU A 360 -9.45 -36.56 3.97
CA LEU A 360 -9.54 -35.32 4.70
C LEU A 360 -10.52 -35.47 5.87
N ARG A 361 -10.01 -35.38 7.09
CA ARG A 361 -10.84 -35.25 8.29
C ARG A 361 -10.89 -33.79 8.73
N ILE A 362 -12.08 -33.30 9.04
CA ILE A 362 -12.32 -31.92 9.42
C ILE A 362 -13.00 -31.91 10.78
N VAL A 363 -12.48 -31.09 11.69
CA VAL A 363 -13.17 -30.77 12.93
C VAL A 363 -13.25 -29.27 13.12
N GLU A 364 -14.36 -28.83 13.67
CA GLU A 364 -14.57 -27.43 14.01
C GLU A 364 -14.55 -27.26 15.52
N ILE A 365 -13.70 -26.35 15.97
CA ILE A 365 -13.36 -26.14 17.36
C ILE A 365 -13.79 -24.72 17.72
N LYS A 366 -14.50 -24.61 18.83
CA LYS A 366 -14.85 -23.32 19.42
C LYS A 366 -14.01 -23.07 20.66
N PRO A 367 -13.27 -21.95 20.74
CA PRO A 367 -12.66 -21.50 21.97
C PRO A 367 -13.67 -21.51 23.13
N ARG A 368 -13.36 -22.22 24.21
CA ARG A 368 -14.14 -22.11 25.45
C ARG A 368 -13.79 -20.78 26.12
N LEU A 369 -14.79 -19.96 26.42
CA LEU A 369 -14.62 -18.67 27.08
C LEU A 369 -15.33 -18.68 28.44
N PRO A 370 -14.77 -18.02 29.47
CA PRO A 370 -13.52 -17.24 29.46
C PRO A 370 -12.27 -18.14 29.50
N CYS A 371 -11.23 -17.76 28.73
CA CYS A 371 -9.91 -18.41 28.77
C CYS A 371 -8.81 -17.35 28.72
N GLU A 372 -7.95 -17.34 29.74
CA GLU A 372 -6.85 -16.36 29.87
C GLU A 372 -5.86 -16.45 28.70
N SER A 373 -5.66 -17.65 28.15
CA SER A 373 -4.73 -17.90 27.05
C SER A 373 -5.18 -17.26 25.73
N PHE A 374 -6.45 -16.88 25.62
CA PHE A 374 -7.01 -16.16 24.48
C PHE A 374 -7.14 -14.65 24.70
N GLN A 375 -6.64 -14.13 25.81
CA GLN A 375 -6.55 -12.69 26.02
C GLN A 375 -5.44 -12.07 25.16
N LYS A 376 -5.48 -10.76 25.00
CA LYS A 376 -4.42 -10.02 24.30
C LYS A 376 -3.06 -10.31 24.94
N PRO A 377 -2.05 -10.77 24.19
CA PRO A 377 -0.74 -11.08 24.74
C PRO A 377 -0.05 -9.86 25.35
N ALA A 378 0.18 -9.90 26.67
CA ALA A 378 0.99 -8.88 27.35
C ALA A 378 2.49 -9.13 27.12
N ALA A 379 2.91 -10.39 27.19
CA ALA A 379 4.25 -10.88 26.90
C ALA A 379 4.38 -11.37 25.45
N SER A 380 5.54 -11.93 25.08
CA SER A 380 5.79 -12.44 23.72
C SER A 380 4.83 -13.57 23.30
N THR A 381 4.39 -14.42 24.22
CA THR A 381 3.42 -15.51 23.96
C THR A 381 2.53 -15.77 25.16
N ASN A 382 1.28 -16.16 24.92
CA ASN A 382 0.41 -16.74 25.94
C ASN A 382 0.71 -18.24 26.11
N ARG A 383 0.11 -18.86 27.14
CA ARG A 383 0.13 -20.31 27.33
C ARG A 383 -0.60 -21.00 26.16
N ALA A 384 -0.07 -22.12 25.70
CA ALA A 384 -0.73 -22.93 24.67
C ALA A 384 -2.01 -23.56 25.22
N VAL A 385 -3.04 -23.63 24.38
CA VAL A 385 -4.31 -24.28 24.69
C VAL A 385 -4.42 -25.55 23.85
N VAL A 386 -4.62 -26.68 24.53
CA VAL A 386 -4.97 -27.96 23.90
C VAL A 386 -6.50 -28.05 23.89
N PHE A 387 -7.06 -28.46 22.76
CA PHE A 387 -8.50 -28.69 22.61
C PHE A 387 -8.79 -30.19 22.76
N ASP A 388 -9.25 -30.59 23.94
CA ASP A 388 -9.49 -31.99 24.28
C ASP A 388 -10.56 -32.65 23.40
N ASP A 389 -11.53 -31.88 22.92
CA ASP A 389 -12.61 -32.33 22.03
C ASP A 389 -12.90 -31.27 20.95
N PRO A 390 -13.13 -31.68 19.69
CA PRO A 390 -13.00 -33.03 19.14
C PRO A 390 -11.53 -33.46 18.94
N SER A 391 -11.26 -34.76 19.05
CA SER A 391 -9.94 -35.38 18.83
C SER A 391 -9.99 -36.46 17.75
N PHE A 392 -8.82 -36.87 17.26
CA PHE A 392 -8.69 -37.96 16.29
C PHE A 392 -7.85 -39.10 16.86
N THR A 393 -8.33 -40.34 16.81
CA THR A 393 -7.48 -41.50 17.14
C THR A 393 -6.47 -41.71 16.02
N LEU A 394 -5.17 -41.73 16.34
CA LEU A 394 -4.13 -41.82 15.32
C LEU A 394 -4.20 -43.11 14.47
N ARG A 395 -4.73 -44.19 15.03
CA ARG A 395 -4.91 -45.47 14.31
C ARG A 395 -6.03 -45.43 13.26
N THR A 396 -6.98 -44.51 13.39
CA THR A 396 -8.16 -44.40 12.50
C THR A 396 -8.07 -43.21 11.55
N LEU A 397 -6.99 -42.42 11.65
CA LEU A 397 -6.74 -41.25 10.82
C LEU A 397 -6.44 -41.60 9.37
#